data_AF-A0A0B2VFQ3-F1
#
_entry.id   AF-A0A0B2VFQ3-F1
#
_cell.length_a   1.000
_cell.length_b   1.000
_cell.length_c   1.000
_cell.angle_alpha   90.00
_cell.angle_beta   90.00
_cell.angle_gamma   90.00
#
_symmetry.space_group_name_H-M   'P 1'
#
loop_
_entity.id
_entity.type
_entity.pdbx_description
1 polymer ?
#
loop_
_entity_poly.entity_id
_entity_poly.type
_entity_poly.pdbx_seq_one_letter_code
_entity_poly.pdbx_strand_id
1 'polypeptide(L)'
;MEELDDELVDDIRRCPEKLFPQFLFGADTLSTVELLNRLIATENGYEVVIGCLSCWQDIIGANLCLEPIASELLHSDESSVQLASLTLINQLLLHSPNPVAKIRIRHELKGVH
;
A
#
# COMPACT_ATOMS: atom_id res chain seq x y z
N MET A 1 -0.97 -19.01 7.15
CA MET A 1 -1.27 -18.04 6.09
C MET A 1 -2.68 -17.59 6.39
N GLU A 2 -2.83 -16.42 7.00
CA GLU A 2 -4.17 -15.84 7.20
C GLU A 2 -4.74 -15.58 5.81
N GLU A 3 -5.90 -16.17 5.52
CA GLU A 3 -6.57 -15.94 4.25
C GLU A 3 -7.03 -14.49 4.24
N LEU A 4 -6.69 -13.75 3.19
CA LEU A 4 -7.21 -12.40 3.00
C LEU A 4 -8.72 -12.51 2.72
N ASP A 5 -9.55 -12.43 3.76
CA ASP A 5 -11.01 -12.42 3.67
C ASP A 5 -11.59 -11.00 3.74
N ASP A 6 -12.90 -10.84 3.54
CA ASP A 6 -13.56 -9.54 3.55
C ASP A 6 -13.69 -8.94 4.97
N GLU A 7 -13.67 -9.78 6.01
CA GLU A 7 -13.77 -9.35 7.41
C GLU A 7 -12.49 -8.64 7.84
N LEU A 8 -11.33 -9.22 7.54
CA LEU A 8 -10.02 -8.63 7.79
C LEU A 8 -9.86 -7.27 7.10
N VAL A 9 -10.29 -7.17 5.84
CA VAL A 9 -10.22 -5.89 5.09
C VAL A 9 -11.06 -4.82 5.78
N ASP A 10 -12.28 -5.16 6.20
CA ASP A 10 -13.16 -4.18 6.85
C ASP A 10 -12.65 -3.78 8.24
N ASP A 11 -12.09 -4.72 9.00
CA ASP A 11 -11.48 -4.46 10.30
C ASP A 11 -10.28 -3.52 10.18
N ILE A 12 -9.35 -3.81 9.26
CA ILE A 12 -8.20 -2.95 9.01
C ILE A 12 -8.66 -1.58 8.50
N ARG A 13 -9.67 -1.51 7.62
CA ARG A 13 -10.23 -0.23 7.15
C ARG A 13 -10.77 0.62 8.29
N ARG A 14 -11.40 0.00 9.31
CA ARG A 14 -11.96 0.71 10.48
C ARG A 14 -10.89 1.15 11.48
N CYS A 15 -9.77 0.44 11.60
CA CYS A 15 -8.71 0.74 12.57
C CYS A 15 -7.29 0.44 12.01
N PRO A 16 -6.86 1.16 10.94
CA PRO A 16 -5.64 0.81 10.21
C PRO A 16 -4.39 0.96 11.08
N GLU A 17 -4.32 2.05 11.85
CA GLU A 17 -3.21 2.38 12.74
C GLU A 17 -2.94 1.34 13.85
N LYS A 18 -3.94 0.51 14.20
CA LYS A 18 -3.76 -0.59 15.15
C LYS A 18 -3.49 -1.93 14.46
N LEU A 19 -4.24 -2.22 13.40
CA LEU A 19 -4.31 -3.57 12.82
C LEU A 19 -3.34 -3.78 11.66
N PHE A 20 -3.09 -2.76 10.84
CA PHE A 20 -2.16 -2.87 9.72
C PHE A 20 -0.71 -3.19 10.17
N PRO A 21 -0.14 -2.56 11.22
CA PRO A 21 1.20 -2.94 11.68
C PRO A 21 1.28 -4.41 12.11
N GLN A 22 0.26 -4.92 12.79
CA GLN A 22 0.20 -6.32 13.23
C GLN A 22 0.17 -7.27 12.04
N PHE A 23 -0.66 -6.94 11.04
CA PHE A 23 -0.71 -7.70 9.79
C PHE A 23 0.63 -7.67 9.07
N LEU A 24 1.24 -6.49 8.90
CA LEU A 24 2.52 -6.31 8.21
C LEU A 24 3.66 -7.14 8.82
N PHE A 25 3.71 -7.29 10.15
CA PHE A 25 4.72 -8.13 10.80
C PHE A 25 4.47 -9.64 10.65
N GLY A 26 3.24 -10.06 10.39
CA GLY A 26 2.84 -11.47 10.26
C GLY A 26 2.70 -11.97 8.83
N ALA A 27 2.60 -11.06 7.85
CA ALA A 27 2.36 -11.35 6.46
C ALA A 27 3.63 -11.23 5.60
N ASP A 28 3.66 -11.93 4.46
CA ASP A 28 4.64 -11.67 3.42
C ASP A 28 4.31 -10.40 2.61
N THR A 29 5.27 -9.93 1.82
CA THR A 29 5.13 -8.74 0.99
C THR A 29 3.94 -8.84 0.04
N LEU A 30 3.74 -10.00 -0.60
CA LEU A 30 2.66 -10.19 -1.56
C LEU A 30 1.30 -10.00 -0.89
N SER A 31 1.07 -10.70 0.23
CA SER A 31 -0.16 -10.62 1.01
C SER A 31 -0.41 -9.20 1.53
N THR A 32 0.64 -8.49 1.91
CA THR A 32 0.57 -7.07 2.29
C THR A 32 0.11 -6.19 1.14
N VAL A 33 0.69 -6.32 -0.04
CA VAL A 33 0.34 -5.50 -1.20
C VAL A 33 -1.06 -5.88 -1.73
N GLU A 34 -1.46 -7.14 -1.67
CA GLU A 34 -2.82 -7.60 -2.02
C GLU A 34 -3.88 -7.03 -1.06
N LEU A 35 -3.60 -7.01 0.25
CA LEU A 35 -4.45 -6.33 1.23
C LEU A 35 -4.65 -4.85 0.87
N LEU A 36 -3.58 -4.13 0.57
CA LEU A 36 -3.65 -2.71 0.18
C LEU A 36 -4.46 -2.50 -1.11
N ASN A 37 -4.32 -3.41 -2.09
CA ASN A 37 -5.13 -3.40 -3.31
C ASN A 37 -6.63 -3.67 -3.05
N ARG A 38 -6.97 -4.41 -2.00
CA ARG A 38 -8.38 -4.59 -1.59
C ARG A 38 -8.90 -3.37 -0.83
N LEU A 39 -8.10 -2.80 0.08
CA LEU A 39 -8.46 -1.63 0.88
C LEU A 39 -8.76 -0.41 -0.01
N ILE A 40 -7.98 -0.17 -1.07
CA ILE A 40 -8.16 1.03 -1.92
C ILE A 40 -9.52 1.07 -2.63
N ALA A 41 -10.13 -0.11 -2.87
CA ALA A 41 -11.44 -0.22 -3.50
C ALA A 41 -12.61 0.03 -2.52
N THR A 42 -12.33 0.17 -1.22
CA THR A 42 -13.35 0.42 -0.19
C THR A 42 -13.64 1.91 0.00
N GLU A 43 -14.68 2.23 0.77
CA GLU A 43 -14.99 3.61 1.16
C GLU A 43 -13.84 4.24 1.95
N ASN A 44 -13.41 5.43 1.54
CA ASN A 44 -12.22 6.14 2.05
C ASN A 44 -10.91 5.32 1.90
N GLY A 45 -10.90 4.34 0.99
CA GLY A 45 -9.79 3.42 0.79
C GLY A 45 -8.49 4.11 0.42
N TYR A 46 -8.55 5.23 -0.31
CA TYR A 46 -7.37 6.03 -0.64
C TYR A 46 -6.67 6.57 0.62
N GLU A 47 -7.41 7.22 1.53
CA GLU A 47 -6.81 7.76 2.77
C GLU A 47 -6.26 6.64 3.65
N VAL A 48 -6.99 5.53 3.76
CA VAL A 48 -6.57 4.36 4.54
C VAL A 48 -5.26 3.79 4.00
N VAL A 49 -5.15 3.58 2.68
CA VAL A 49 -3.94 3.00 2.07
C VAL A 49 -2.75 3.94 2.20
N ILE A 50 -2.92 5.27 2.05
CA ILE A 50 -1.84 6.23 2.31
C ILE A 50 -1.38 6.16 3.77
N GLY A 51 -2.31 6.01 4.72
CA GLY A 51 -1.98 5.80 6.13
C GLY A 51 -1.17 4.52 6.37
N CYS A 52 -1.59 3.40 5.76
CA CYS A 52 -0.88 2.13 5.84
C CYS A 52 0.53 2.22 5.20
N LEU A 53 0.66 2.86 4.04
CA LEU A 53 1.96 3.06 3.38
C LEU A 53 2.89 3.93 4.20
N SER A 54 2.38 4.99 4.84
CA SER A 54 3.15 5.82 5.76
C SER A 54 3.62 5.01 6.97
N CYS A 55 2.78 4.14 7.51
CA CYS A 55 3.18 3.22 8.58
C CYS A 55 4.28 2.23 8.11
N TRP A 56 4.15 1.67 6.92
CA TRP A 56 5.18 0.78 6.36
C TRP A 56 6.49 1.54 6.15
N GLN A 57 6.44 2.75 5.59
CA GLN A 57 7.57 3.66 5.45
C GLN A 57 8.30 3.85 6.79
N ASP A 58 7.56 4.17 7.87
CA ASP A 58 8.13 4.39 9.19
C ASP A 58 8.83 3.14 9.74
N ILE A 59 8.26 1.95 9.51
CA ILE A 59 8.80 0.67 9.96
C ILE A 59 10.13 0.33 9.27
N ILE A 60 10.24 0.59 7.96
CA ILE A 60 11.47 0.32 7.20
C ILE A 60 12.46 1.48 7.21
N GLY A 61 12.08 2.64 7.77
CA GLY A 61 12.91 3.84 7.81
C GLY A 61 13.11 4.51 6.45
N ALA A 62 12.11 4.42 5.57
CA ALA A 62 12.15 5.03 4.24
C ALA A 62 11.86 6.55 4.28
N ASN A 63 12.29 7.27 3.24
CA ASN A 63 12.13 8.73 3.18
C ASN A 63 10.83 9.14 2.50
N LEU A 64 10.32 8.34 1.56
CA LEU A 64 9.09 8.62 0.81
C LEU A 64 8.01 7.60 1.16
N CYS A 65 6.75 8.05 1.21
CA CYS A 65 5.59 7.24 1.55
C CYS A 65 5.40 6.07 0.59
N LEU A 66 5.68 6.29 -0.69
CA LEU A 66 5.58 5.27 -1.74
C LEU A 66 6.83 4.43 -1.93
N GLU A 67 7.92 4.72 -1.21
CA GLU A 67 9.19 3.99 -1.33
C GLU A 67 9.07 2.49 -1.06
N PRO A 68 8.32 2.01 -0.03
CA PRO A 68 8.17 0.57 0.20
C PRO A 68 7.68 -0.16 -1.05
N ILE A 69 6.58 0.30 -1.65
CA ILE A 69 5.98 -0.38 -2.80
C ILE A 69 6.72 -0.13 -4.11
N ALA A 70 7.39 1.02 -4.23
CA ALA A 70 8.18 1.32 -5.42
C ALA A 70 9.49 0.49 -5.44
N SER A 71 10.11 0.28 -4.27
CA SER A 71 11.24 -0.64 -4.12
C SER A 71 10.85 -2.07 -4.48
N GLU A 72 9.70 -2.55 -3.98
CA GLU A 72 9.19 -3.88 -4.33
C GLU A 72 8.92 -4.02 -5.84
N LEU A 73 8.37 -2.99 -6.48
CA LEU A 73 8.18 -2.97 -7.93
C LEU A 73 9.51 -3.05 -8.71
N LEU A 74 10.55 -2.35 -8.25
CA LEU A 74 11.81 -2.21 -8.99
C LEU A 74 12.81 -3.35 -8.71
N HIS A 75 12.76 -3.94 -7.52
CA HIS A 75 13.83 -4.79 -7.00
C HIS A 75 13.39 -6.19 -6.56
N SER A 76 12.08 -6.47 -6.46
CA SER A 76 11.63 -7.82 -6.14
C SER A 76 11.95 -8.80 -7.28
N ASP A 77 12.41 -10.00 -6.94
CA ASP A 77 12.60 -11.11 -7.88
C ASP A 77 11.28 -11.84 -8.20
N GLU A 78 10.21 -11.53 -7.49
CA GLU A 78 8.90 -12.16 -7.64
C GLU A 78 7.97 -11.32 -8.53
N SER A 79 7.66 -11.83 -9.73
CA SER A 79 6.77 -11.15 -10.69
C SER A 79 5.37 -10.87 -10.12
N SER A 80 4.89 -11.70 -9.18
CA SER A 80 3.63 -11.50 -8.46
C SER A 80 3.67 -10.23 -7.61
N VAL A 81 4.74 -10.03 -6.83
CA VAL A 81 4.95 -8.84 -6.01
C VAL A 81 5.09 -7.59 -6.88
N GLN A 82 5.86 -7.68 -7.97
CA GLN A 82 5.99 -6.58 -8.92
C GLN A 82 4.64 -6.19 -9.53
N LEU A 83 3.84 -7.17 -9.98
CA LEU A 83 2.52 -6.93 -10.56
C LEU A 83 1.54 -6.35 -9.53
N ALA A 84 1.52 -6.88 -8.31
CA ALA A 84 0.68 -6.38 -7.23
C ALA A 84 1.04 -4.93 -6.87
N SER A 85 2.34 -4.62 -6.83
CA SER A 85 2.87 -3.27 -6.53
C SER A 85 2.51 -2.27 -7.63
N LEU A 86 2.69 -2.66 -8.91
CA LEU A 86 2.26 -1.85 -10.05
C LEU A 86 0.74 -1.61 -10.04
N THR A 87 -0.04 -2.64 -9.70
CA THR A 87 -1.49 -2.54 -9.58
C THR A 87 -1.86 -1.52 -8.52
N LEU A 88 -1.24 -1.58 -7.34
CA LEU A 88 -1.51 -0.66 -6.24
C LEU A 88 -1.17 0.79 -6.63
N ILE A 89 -0.02 1.01 -7.26
CA ILE A 89 0.38 2.34 -7.76
C ILE A 89 -0.65 2.90 -8.75
N ASN A 90 -1.12 2.07 -9.68
CA ASN A 90 -2.15 2.48 -10.64
C ASN A 90 -3.49 2.78 -9.94
N GLN A 91 -3.88 1.98 -8.95
CA GLN A 91 -5.09 2.23 -8.15
C GLN A 91 -4.98 3.53 -7.36
N LEU A 92 -3.83 3.85 -6.77
CA LEU A 92 -3.58 5.12 -6.09
C LEU A 92 -3.74 6.31 -7.03
N LEU A 93 -3.24 6.21 -8.26
CA LEU A 93 -3.44 7.23 -9.28
C LEU A 93 -4.91 7.31 -9.74
N LEU A 94 -5.63 6.19 -9.80
CA LEU A 94 -7.03 6.16 -10.22
C LEU A 94 -7.95 6.76 -9.15
N HIS A 95 -7.77 6.34 -7.89
CA HIS A 95 -8.59 6.70 -6.73
C HIS A 95 -8.13 7.99 -6.03
N SER A 96 -7.13 8.69 -6.57
CA SER A 96 -6.69 10.00 -6.05
C SER A 96 -7.88 10.96 -5.90
N PRO A 97 -8.15 11.51 -4.70
CA PRO A 97 -9.36 12.30 -4.44
C PRO A 97 -9.35 13.67 -5.13
N ASN A 98 -8.18 14.15 -5.53
CA ASN A 98 -8.02 15.41 -6.25
C ASN A 98 -6.71 15.43 -7.08
N PRO A 99 -6.55 16.40 -7.99
CA PRO A 99 -5.34 16.50 -8.81
C PRO A 99 -4.04 16.68 -8.01
N VAL A 100 -4.09 17.31 -6.82
CA VAL A 100 -2.90 17.53 -5.97
C VAL A 100 -2.38 16.20 -5.44
N ALA A 101 -3.27 15.32 -4.98
CA ALA A 101 -2.91 13.98 -4.52
C ALA A 101 -2.22 13.17 -5.65
N LYS A 102 -2.76 13.20 -6.86
CA LYS A 102 -2.16 12.56 -8.04
C LYS A 102 -0.77 13.14 -8.38
N ILE A 103 -0.59 14.46 -8.26
CA ILE A 103 0.71 15.11 -8.46
C ILE A 103 1.72 14.64 -7.40
N ARG A 104 1.31 14.55 -6.13
CA ARG A 104 2.17 14.05 -5.03
C ARG A 104 2.65 12.64 -5.30
N ILE A 105 1.76 11.71 -5.64
CA ILE A 105 2.11 10.33 -6.01
C ILE A 105 3.15 10.33 -7.13
N ARG A 106 2.91 11.09 -8.21
CA ARG A 106 3.84 11.18 -9.34
C ARG A 106 5.20 11.78 -8.97
N HIS A 107 5.24 12.74 -8.04
CA HIS A 107 6.50 13.34 -7.58
C HIS A 107 7.30 12.36 -6.73
N GLU A 108 6.65 11.66 -5.79
CA GLU A 108 7.32 10.63 -4.99
C GLU A 108 7.89 9.52 -5.87
N LEU A 109 7.10 8.97 -6.80
CA LEU A 109 7.57 7.91 -7.71
C LEU A 109 8.75 8.32 -8.59
N LYS A 110 8.91 9.62 -8.90
CA LYS A 110 10.08 10.13 -9.62
C LYS A 110 11.32 10.25 -8.74
N GLY A 111 11.14 10.37 -7.43
CA GLY A 111 12.21 10.47 -6.44
C GLY A 111 12.71 9.12 -5.93
N VAL A 112 12.02 8.01 -6.26
CA VAL A 112 12.49 6.66 -5.98
C VAL A 112 13.59 6.30 -6.98
N HIS A 113 14.77 5.95 -6.48
CA HIS A 113 15.98 5.65 -7.24
C HIS A 113 16.68 4.41 -6.69
#